data_AF-Q5M9P4-F1
#
_entry.id   AF-Q5M9P4-F1
#
_cell.length_a   1.000
_cell.length_b   1.000
_cell.length_c   1.000
_cell.angle_alpha   90.00
_cell.angle_beta   90.00
_cell.angle_gamma   90.00
#
_symmetry.space_group_name_H-M   'P 1'
#
loop_
_entity.id
_entity.type
_entity.pdbx_description
1 polymer ?
#
loop_
_entity_poly.entity_id
_entity_poly.type
_entity_poly.pdbx_seq_one_letter_code
_entity_poly.pdbx_strand_id
1 'polypeptide(L)'
;GEPGPWFNQLDMDGDKTSVFHDLDGSVSEYPGSYLTKDDNWLVRHPDCINVPDWRGAICSGRYAQMYIQAYKSSNLRMKIIKNDFPSHPLYLEGALTRSTHYQQYQPVITLQKGYTIHWDQTAPAELAIWLINFNKGDWIRVGLCYPRGTTFSILSDVHNRLLKQTSKTGTFVRTLQMDKVEQSYPGRSHYYWDEDSGLLFLKLKAQNEREKFAFCSMKGCERIKIKALLPRNAGISDCTATAYPRFTERAIVDVPMPRKLFGAQLKTKDHFLEVKMESSRQHFFHLRNDFAYIEVDGRRYPCSEDGIQIVVIDGSRGHVVSHGSFRNAILQGIPWQLFNYVAAIPDNSIVLMASKGRYITRGPWTRVLEKLGADKGLKLKEKMAFVGFKGSFRPIWVTLETEDHKAKIFQVVPIPVVRKKKL
;
A
#
# COMPACT_ATOMS: atom_id res chain seq x y z
N GLY A 1 -2.01 3.12 -28.04
CA GLY A 1 -3.46 3.20 -28.23
C GLY A 1 -3.93 3.87 -27.00
N GLU A 2 -4.36 5.13 -27.12
CA GLU A 2 -4.59 5.96 -25.94
C GLU A 2 -5.68 5.30 -25.10
N PRO A 3 -5.53 5.28 -23.76
CA PRO A 3 -6.60 4.81 -22.90
C PRO A 3 -7.86 5.62 -23.22
N GLY A 4 -8.97 4.92 -23.48
CA GLY A 4 -10.24 5.58 -23.75
C GLY A 4 -10.58 6.60 -22.65
N PRO A 5 -11.41 7.62 -22.93
CA PRO A 5 -11.66 8.74 -22.03
C PRO A 5 -12.12 8.32 -20.62
N TRP A 6 -12.73 7.15 -20.50
CA TRP A 6 -13.21 6.54 -19.25
C TRP A 6 -12.10 5.92 -18.38
N PHE A 7 -10.93 5.60 -18.94
CA PHE A 7 -9.81 4.94 -18.25
C PHE A 7 -8.61 5.86 -18.02
N ASN A 8 -8.70 7.12 -18.45
CA ASN A 8 -7.54 8.01 -18.48
C ASN A 8 -7.09 8.44 -17.07
N GLN A 9 -8.03 8.58 -16.12
CA GLN A 9 -7.74 9.07 -14.77
C GLN A 9 -7.38 7.97 -13.76
N LEU A 10 -7.75 6.71 -14.01
CA LEU A 10 -7.58 5.57 -13.06
C LEU A 10 -8.03 5.90 -11.62
N ASP A 11 -9.08 6.69 -11.50
CA ASP A 11 -9.57 7.21 -10.21
C ASP A 11 -10.97 6.70 -9.86
N MET A 12 -11.57 5.83 -10.68
CA MET A 12 -12.83 5.21 -10.30
C MET A 12 -12.59 4.24 -9.13
N ASP A 13 -13.60 4.05 -8.26
CA ASP A 13 -13.49 3.13 -7.12
C ASP A 13 -13.04 1.71 -7.53
N GLY A 14 -13.46 1.25 -8.71
CA GLY A 14 -13.04 -0.03 -9.29
C GLY A 14 -11.56 -0.07 -9.68
N ASP A 15 -11.02 1.04 -10.21
CA ASP A 15 -9.59 1.16 -10.55
C ASP A 15 -8.74 1.14 -9.28
N LYS A 16 -9.15 1.94 -8.29
CA LYS A 16 -8.53 2.08 -6.97
C LYS A 16 -8.46 0.77 -6.19
N THR A 17 -9.48 -0.07 -6.30
CA THR A 17 -9.62 -1.31 -5.53
C THR A 17 -9.26 -2.57 -6.33
N SER A 18 -8.73 -2.41 -7.54
CA SER A 18 -8.35 -3.52 -8.41
C SER A 18 -7.21 -4.36 -7.81
N VAL A 19 -7.42 -5.68 -7.84
CA VAL A 19 -6.43 -6.68 -7.42
C VAL A 19 -6.51 -7.86 -8.38
N PHE A 20 -5.35 -8.32 -8.85
CA PHE A 20 -5.21 -9.48 -9.73
C PHE A 20 -4.32 -10.53 -9.07
N HIS A 21 -4.74 -11.79 -9.04
CA HIS A 21 -3.97 -12.89 -8.44
C HIS A 21 -3.22 -13.67 -9.52
N ASP A 22 -1.89 -13.61 -9.49
CA ASP A 22 -1.03 -14.34 -10.41
C ASP A 22 -0.65 -15.71 -9.81
N LEU A 23 -1.42 -16.74 -10.16
CA LEU A 23 -1.27 -18.08 -9.59
C LEU A 23 0.05 -18.77 -9.97
N ASP A 24 0.46 -18.66 -11.23
CA ASP A 24 1.62 -19.39 -11.77
C ASP A 24 2.87 -18.52 -11.90
N GLY A 25 2.76 -17.20 -11.66
CA GLY A 25 3.87 -16.26 -11.77
C GLY A 25 4.15 -15.83 -13.21
N SER A 26 3.28 -16.14 -14.18
CA SER A 26 3.53 -15.84 -15.59
C SER A 26 3.49 -14.34 -15.92
N VAL A 27 2.90 -13.52 -15.05
CA VAL A 27 2.83 -12.07 -15.22
C VAL A 27 3.85 -11.37 -14.34
N SER A 28 3.89 -11.72 -13.06
CA SER A 28 4.70 -11.08 -12.03
C SER A 28 6.10 -11.66 -11.88
N GLU A 29 6.33 -12.91 -12.30
CA GLU A 29 7.46 -13.78 -11.94
C GLU A 29 7.43 -14.29 -10.49
N TYR A 30 6.35 -14.02 -9.76
CA TYR A 30 6.17 -14.38 -8.35
C TYR A 30 4.89 -15.22 -8.20
N PRO A 31 4.98 -16.56 -8.25
CA PRO A 31 3.80 -17.42 -8.20
C PRO A 31 3.03 -17.27 -6.90
N GLY A 32 1.71 -17.11 -7.00
CA GLY A 32 0.80 -16.86 -5.87
C GLY A 32 0.86 -15.42 -5.33
N SER A 33 1.48 -14.49 -6.06
CA SER A 33 1.48 -13.07 -5.71
C SER A 33 0.26 -12.34 -6.27
N TYR A 34 0.01 -11.15 -5.77
CA TYR A 34 -1.07 -10.29 -6.21
C TYR A 34 -0.51 -9.00 -6.81
N LEU A 35 -1.04 -8.62 -7.97
CA LEU A 35 -0.85 -7.30 -8.56
C LEU A 35 -1.92 -6.36 -8.04
N THR A 36 -1.48 -5.20 -7.55
CA THR A 36 -2.32 -4.18 -6.93
C THR A 36 -1.94 -2.82 -7.52
N LYS A 37 -2.85 -1.85 -7.49
CA LYS A 37 -2.51 -0.46 -7.82
C LYS A 37 -1.48 0.09 -6.83
N ASP A 38 -0.54 0.90 -7.31
CA ASP A 38 0.57 1.43 -6.51
C ASP A 38 0.13 2.24 -5.29
N ASP A 39 -0.97 2.98 -5.39
CA ASP A 39 -1.54 3.81 -4.33
C ASP A 39 -2.58 3.10 -3.43
N ASN A 40 -2.87 1.82 -3.66
CA ASN A 40 -3.81 1.07 -2.81
C ASN A 40 -3.14 0.49 -1.57
N TRP A 41 -2.88 1.34 -0.57
CA TRP A 41 -2.19 0.94 0.66
C TRP A 41 -3.00 0.03 1.59
N LEU A 42 -4.28 -0.24 1.31
CA LEU A 42 -5.08 -1.22 2.07
C LEU A 42 -4.61 -2.66 1.87
N VAL A 43 -3.95 -2.94 0.74
CA VAL A 43 -3.43 -4.25 0.35
C VAL A 43 -1.90 -4.31 0.32
N ARG A 44 -1.22 -3.24 0.76
CA ARG A 44 0.24 -3.18 0.80
C ARG A 44 0.81 -3.56 2.16
N HIS A 45 2.05 -4.06 2.11
CA HIS A 45 2.93 -4.30 3.26
C HIS A 45 4.38 -3.90 2.91
N PRO A 46 5.29 -3.78 3.88
CA PRO A 46 6.64 -3.23 3.67
C PRO A 46 7.55 -3.95 2.66
N ASP A 47 7.19 -5.19 2.29
CA ASP A 47 7.94 -6.04 1.37
C ASP A 47 7.27 -6.18 0.00
N CYS A 48 6.19 -5.44 -0.25
CA CYS A 48 5.65 -5.30 -1.60
C CYS A 48 6.68 -4.67 -2.54
N ILE A 49 6.71 -5.15 -3.77
CA ILE A 49 7.65 -4.74 -4.82
C ILE A 49 6.94 -3.77 -5.76
N ASN A 50 7.47 -2.56 -5.93
CA ASN A 50 6.90 -1.63 -6.90
C ASN A 50 7.17 -2.08 -8.34
N VAL A 51 6.17 -1.91 -9.21
CA VAL A 51 6.29 -2.03 -10.67
C VAL A 51 5.88 -0.70 -11.28
N PRO A 52 6.78 0.31 -11.29
CA PRO A 52 6.41 1.68 -11.70
C PRO A 52 5.82 1.77 -13.10
N ASP A 53 6.31 0.94 -14.03
CA ASP A 53 5.81 0.87 -15.41
C ASP A 53 4.33 0.51 -15.50
N TRP A 54 3.79 -0.17 -14.48
CA TRP A 54 2.38 -0.55 -14.41
C TRP A 54 1.56 0.39 -13.55
N ARG A 55 2.18 1.38 -12.87
CA ARG A 55 1.56 2.10 -11.74
C ARG A 55 0.97 1.09 -10.73
N GLY A 56 1.75 0.05 -10.45
CA GLY A 56 1.31 -1.08 -9.64
C GLY A 56 2.37 -1.59 -8.69
N ALA A 57 1.99 -2.59 -7.90
CA ALA A 57 2.87 -3.30 -6.99
C ALA A 57 2.54 -4.79 -6.94
N ILE A 58 3.58 -5.61 -6.79
CA ILE A 58 3.48 -7.05 -6.52
C ILE A 58 3.52 -7.24 -5.01
N CYS A 59 2.49 -7.85 -4.44
CA CYS A 59 2.32 -8.04 -3.00
C CYS A 59 1.89 -9.47 -2.68
N SER A 60 2.22 -9.95 -1.49
CA SER A 60 1.67 -11.16 -0.92
C SER A 60 0.69 -10.82 0.20
N GLY A 61 -0.36 -11.62 0.38
CA GLY A 61 -1.29 -11.34 1.46
C GLY A 61 -2.50 -12.25 1.46
N ARG A 62 -3.33 -12.06 2.48
CA ARG A 62 -4.68 -12.62 2.53
C ARG A 62 -5.66 -11.48 2.42
N TYR A 63 -6.34 -11.40 1.28
CA TYR A 63 -7.27 -10.33 0.98
C TYR A 63 -8.70 -10.82 1.01
N ALA A 64 -9.60 -9.92 1.39
CA ALA A 64 -11.04 -10.11 1.26
C ALA A 64 -11.66 -8.78 0.84
N GLN A 65 -12.97 -8.80 0.54
CA GLN A 65 -13.70 -7.61 0.15
C GLN A 65 -14.76 -7.28 1.19
N MET A 66 -14.98 -6.01 1.44
CA MET A 66 -16.10 -5.56 2.27
C MET A 66 -17.09 -4.84 1.39
N TYR A 67 -18.39 -5.13 1.52
CA TYR A 67 -19.41 -4.21 1.01
C TYR A 67 -19.94 -3.37 2.16
N ILE A 68 -19.75 -2.06 2.08
CA ILE A 68 -20.22 -1.11 3.08
C ILE A 68 -21.40 -0.37 2.45
N GLN A 69 -22.59 -0.60 2.97
CA GLN A 69 -23.83 0.02 2.50
C GLN A 69 -24.28 1.09 3.48
N ALA A 70 -24.20 2.35 3.06
CA ALA A 70 -24.70 3.50 3.79
C ALA A 70 -26.14 3.80 3.36
N TYR A 71 -27.11 3.52 4.22
CA TYR A 71 -28.53 3.68 3.89
C TYR A 71 -29.01 5.11 4.08
N LYS A 72 -29.90 5.56 3.17
CA LYS A 72 -30.48 6.92 3.20
C LYS A 72 -29.43 8.04 3.19
N SER A 73 -28.22 7.73 2.75
CA SER A 73 -27.13 8.67 2.51
C SER A 73 -26.92 8.73 1.00
N SER A 74 -27.07 9.91 0.42
CA SER A 74 -26.70 10.16 -0.98
C SER A 74 -25.48 11.06 -1.01
N ASN A 75 -24.49 10.71 -1.83
CA ASN A 75 -23.27 11.48 -2.06
C ASN A 75 -22.35 11.63 -0.82
N LEU A 76 -22.30 10.64 0.06
CA LEU A 76 -21.22 10.58 1.05
C LEU A 76 -19.95 10.10 0.36
N ARG A 77 -18.78 10.64 0.74
CA ARG A 77 -17.49 10.09 0.36
C ARG A 77 -16.90 9.37 1.54
N MET A 78 -16.52 8.11 1.34
CA MET A 78 -15.89 7.30 2.37
C MET A 78 -14.37 7.44 2.29
N LYS A 79 -13.73 7.59 3.44
CA LYS A 79 -12.28 7.52 3.60
C LYS A 79 -11.95 6.35 4.52
N ILE A 80 -11.16 5.40 4.03
CA ILE A 80 -10.70 4.25 4.82
C ILE A 80 -9.18 4.30 4.95
N ILE A 81 -8.70 4.06 6.17
CA ILE A 81 -7.28 4.06 6.51
C ILE A 81 -6.95 2.71 7.12
N LYS A 82 -5.86 2.09 6.66
CA LYS A 82 -5.27 0.91 7.30
C LYS A 82 -4.34 1.38 8.41
N ASN A 83 -4.53 0.88 9.63
CA ASN A 83 -3.87 1.42 10.82
C ASN A 83 -2.34 1.33 10.78
N ASP A 84 -1.77 0.42 9.98
CA ASP A 84 -0.33 0.28 9.80
C ASP A 84 0.28 1.18 8.71
N PHE A 85 -0.55 1.93 7.97
CA PHE A 85 -0.18 2.95 6.99
C PHE A 85 -1.09 4.19 7.09
N PRO A 86 -1.11 4.90 8.23
CA PRO A 86 -2.08 5.98 8.48
C PRO A 86 -1.91 7.20 7.55
N SER A 87 -0.73 7.39 6.95
CA SER A 87 -0.44 8.45 5.99
C SER A 87 -1.01 8.20 4.59
N HIS A 88 -1.57 7.02 4.33
CA HIS A 88 -2.04 6.60 3.00
C HIS A 88 -3.52 6.19 3.01
N PRO A 89 -4.45 7.16 3.19
CA PRO A 89 -5.89 6.91 3.12
C PRO A 89 -6.32 6.53 1.70
N LEU A 90 -7.32 5.63 1.60
CA LEU A 90 -8.07 5.38 0.37
C LEU A 90 -9.41 6.12 0.43
N TYR A 91 -9.76 6.83 -0.64
CA TYR A 91 -11.02 7.55 -0.78
C TYR A 91 -11.92 6.87 -1.81
N LEU A 92 -13.17 6.61 -1.44
CA LEU A 92 -14.17 5.95 -2.27
C LEU A 92 -15.43 6.81 -2.38
N GLU A 93 -15.92 6.99 -3.61
CA GLU A 93 -17.15 7.72 -3.89
C GLU A 93 -18.40 6.85 -3.74
N GLY A 94 -18.25 5.52 -3.79
CA GLY A 94 -19.35 4.57 -3.80
C GLY A 94 -19.96 4.39 -5.18
N ALA A 95 -20.42 3.17 -5.48
CA ALA A 95 -21.01 2.84 -6.78
C ALA A 95 -22.28 3.69 -7.03
N LEU A 96 -22.21 4.56 -8.04
CA LEU A 96 -23.24 5.54 -8.41
C LEU A 96 -24.42 4.90 -9.16
N THR A 97 -25.19 4.03 -8.52
CA THR A 97 -26.53 3.70 -9.02
C THR A 97 -27.54 4.64 -8.39
N ARG A 98 -27.98 5.66 -9.16
CA ARG A 98 -28.97 6.69 -8.76
C ARG A 98 -30.36 6.14 -8.34
N SER A 99 -30.54 4.83 -8.22
CA SER A 99 -31.82 4.20 -7.84
C SER A 99 -31.75 3.24 -6.65
N THR A 100 -30.65 3.17 -5.89
CA THR A 100 -30.55 2.27 -4.73
C THR A 100 -30.81 2.98 -3.40
N HIS A 101 -31.55 2.34 -2.49
CA HIS A 101 -31.85 2.83 -1.12
C HIS A 101 -30.62 3.07 -0.23
N TYR A 102 -29.43 2.81 -0.75
CA TYR A 102 -28.14 2.93 -0.09
C TYR A 102 -27.05 3.25 -1.13
N GLN A 103 -25.98 3.87 -0.64
CA GLN A 103 -24.71 4.03 -1.35
C GLN A 103 -23.77 2.89 -0.93
N GLN A 104 -23.08 2.26 -1.88
CA GLN A 104 -22.24 1.09 -1.61
C GLN A 104 -20.76 1.34 -1.94
N TYR A 105 -19.89 1.07 -0.98
CA TYR A 105 -18.43 1.08 -1.13
C TYR A 105 -17.89 -0.34 -1.08
N GLN A 106 -16.85 -0.63 -1.86
CA GLN A 106 -16.34 -2.00 -2.04
C GLN A 106 -14.82 -2.13 -1.88
N PRO A 107 -14.21 -1.67 -0.77
CA PRO A 107 -12.77 -1.79 -0.59
C PRO A 107 -12.32 -3.26 -0.52
N VAL A 108 -11.16 -3.53 -1.13
CA VAL A 108 -10.38 -4.75 -0.89
C VAL A 108 -9.42 -4.47 0.27
N ILE A 109 -9.39 -5.38 1.24
CA ILE A 109 -8.68 -5.21 2.51
C ILE A 109 -7.74 -6.37 2.77
N THR A 110 -6.66 -6.10 3.50
CA THR A 110 -5.81 -7.13 4.13
C THR A 110 -6.48 -7.66 5.39
N LEU A 111 -6.66 -8.97 5.49
CA LEU A 111 -7.21 -9.64 6.67
C LEU A 111 -6.27 -9.51 7.89
N GLN A 112 -6.83 -9.65 9.09
CA GLN A 112 -6.11 -9.59 10.37
C GLN A 112 -5.43 -8.24 10.66
N LYS A 113 -6.01 -7.16 10.15
CA LYS A 113 -5.54 -5.78 10.35
C LYS A 113 -6.64 -4.89 10.93
N GLY A 114 -6.21 -3.79 11.54
CA GLY A 114 -7.08 -2.69 11.95
C GLY A 114 -7.27 -1.65 10.85
N TYR A 115 -8.48 -1.11 10.78
CA TYR A 115 -8.85 -0.02 9.86
C TYR A 115 -9.66 1.04 10.59
N THR A 116 -9.55 2.30 10.16
CA THR A 116 -10.50 3.36 10.53
C THR A 116 -11.25 3.85 9.29
N ILE A 117 -12.54 4.12 9.45
CA ILE A 117 -13.43 4.59 8.39
C ILE A 117 -14.04 5.92 8.79
N HIS A 118 -13.98 6.87 7.86
CA HIS A 118 -14.30 8.27 8.02
C HIS A 118 -15.21 8.70 6.89
N TRP A 119 -15.91 9.81 7.11
CA TRP A 119 -16.87 10.37 6.17
C TRP A 119 -16.57 11.85 5.98
N ASP A 120 -16.69 12.33 4.74
CA ASP A 120 -16.57 13.75 4.41
C ASP A 120 -17.73 14.61 4.95
N GLN A 121 -18.82 13.96 5.35
CA GLN A 121 -20.00 14.54 5.99
C GLN A 121 -20.33 13.79 7.28
N THR A 122 -21.51 14.02 7.85
CA THR A 122 -21.99 13.25 9.01
C THR A 122 -22.12 11.76 8.67
N ALA A 123 -21.62 10.89 9.55
CA ALA A 123 -21.69 9.44 9.38
C ALA A 123 -23.13 8.93 9.19
N PRO A 124 -23.36 7.87 8.39
CA PRO A 124 -24.68 7.30 8.19
C PRO A 124 -25.32 6.80 9.48
N ALA A 125 -26.59 7.14 9.69
CA ALA A 125 -27.38 6.63 10.81
C ALA A 125 -27.68 5.12 10.70
N GLU A 126 -27.66 4.57 9.48
CA GLU A 126 -27.84 3.13 9.24
C GLU A 126 -26.78 2.63 8.25
N LEU A 127 -26.03 1.62 8.67
CA LEU A 127 -24.93 1.06 7.91
C LEU A 127 -24.97 -0.47 7.96
N ALA A 128 -24.73 -1.13 6.83
CA ALA A 128 -24.54 -2.58 6.76
C ALA A 128 -23.17 -2.91 6.17
N ILE A 129 -22.38 -3.67 6.90
CA ILE A 129 -21.07 -4.18 6.47
C ILE A 129 -21.21 -5.66 6.13
N TRP A 130 -20.97 -6.02 4.89
CA TRP A 130 -21.00 -7.40 4.42
C TRP A 130 -19.58 -7.95 4.33
N LEU A 131 -19.40 -9.17 4.85
CA LEU A 131 -18.14 -9.90 4.77
C LEU A 131 -18.14 -10.73 3.48
N ILE A 132 -17.41 -10.28 2.46
CA ILE A 132 -17.35 -10.91 1.14
C ILE A 132 -15.96 -11.54 0.95
N ASN A 133 -15.91 -12.81 0.52
CA ASN A 133 -14.68 -13.60 0.40
C ASN A 133 -13.93 -13.85 1.72
N PHE A 134 -14.58 -13.67 2.88
CA PHE A 134 -14.03 -14.09 4.16
C PHE A 134 -14.22 -15.60 4.33
N ASN A 135 -13.18 -16.31 4.76
CA ASN A 135 -13.29 -17.70 5.20
C ASN A 135 -13.58 -17.74 6.71
N LYS A 136 -14.08 -18.87 7.20
CA LYS A 136 -14.34 -19.05 8.64
C LYS A 136 -13.09 -18.74 9.45
N GLY A 137 -13.23 -17.85 10.42
CA GLY A 137 -12.14 -17.41 11.28
C GLY A 137 -11.40 -16.17 10.79
N ASP A 138 -11.52 -15.80 9.51
CA ASP A 138 -10.98 -14.55 8.98
C ASP A 138 -11.65 -13.37 9.67
N TRP A 139 -10.86 -12.36 10.00
CA TRP A 139 -11.33 -11.22 10.77
C TRP A 139 -10.61 -9.93 10.40
N ILE A 140 -11.24 -8.81 10.73
CA ILE A 140 -10.66 -7.47 10.76
C ILE A 140 -11.20 -6.68 11.94
N ARG A 141 -10.46 -5.65 12.35
CA ARG A 141 -10.95 -4.66 13.31
C ARG A 141 -11.26 -3.36 12.57
N VAL A 142 -12.44 -2.80 12.79
CA VAL A 142 -12.86 -1.54 12.17
C VAL A 142 -13.21 -0.52 13.25
N GLY A 143 -12.69 0.69 13.12
CA GLY A 143 -13.08 1.88 13.87
C GLY A 143 -13.90 2.80 12.97
N LEU A 144 -15.20 2.94 13.22
CA LEU A 144 -16.08 3.83 12.43
C LEU A 144 -16.18 5.18 13.13
N CYS A 145 -15.84 6.26 12.43
CA CYS A 145 -15.96 7.61 12.97
C CYS A 145 -17.43 8.04 13.03
N TYR A 146 -17.86 8.48 14.21
CA TYR A 146 -19.18 9.02 14.48
C TYR A 146 -19.07 10.27 15.37
N PRO A 147 -20.05 11.19 15.32
CA PRO A 147 -20.10 12.34 16.22
C PRO A 147 -20.20 11.93 17.69
N ARG A 148 -19.62 12.72 18.59
CA ARG A 148 -19.76 12.52 20.04
C ARG A 148 -21.22 12.57 20.48
N GLY A 149 -21.58 11.74 21.46
CA GLY A 149 -22.98 11.59 21.93
C GLY A 149 -23.83 10.63 21.08
N THR A 150 -23.24 9.98 20.06
CA THR A 150 -23.93 8.94 19.30
C THR A 150 -24.14 7.68 20.15
N THR A 151 -25.31 7.06 20.05
CA THR A 151 -25.59 5.75 20.66
C THR A 151 -25.87 4.70 19.58
N PHE A 152 -25.56 3.43 19.86
CA PHE A 152 -25.54 2.38 18.85
C PHE A 152 -26.39 1.16 19.23
N SER A 153 -27.12 0.66 18.23
CA SER A 153 -27.74 -0.67 18.23
C SER A 153 -27.14 -1.48 17.09
N ILE A 154 -26.39 -2.53 17.44
CA ILE A 154 -25.58 -3.30 16.48
C ILE A 154 -25.94 -4.78 16.58
N LEU A 155 -26.18 -5.40 15.42
CA LEU A 155 -26.47 -6.83 15.31
C LEU A 155 -25.68 -7.47 14.18
N SER A 156 -25.47 -8.77 14.27
CA SER A 156 -25.00 -9.60 13.17
C SER A 156 -26.16 -10.44 12.65
N ASP A 157 -26.22 -10.61 11.34
CA ASP A 157 -27.17 -11.49 10.69
C ASP A 157 -26.54 -12.16 9.46
N VAL A 158 -27.22 -13.18 8.93
CA VAL A 158 -26.86 -13.86 7.69
C VAL A 158 -28.00 -13.65 6.71
N HIS A 159 -27.67 -13.16 5.51
CA HIS A 159 -28.63 -12.97 4.44
C HIS A 159 -28.42 -14.00 3.34
N ASN A 160 -29.42 -14.86 3.16
CA ASN A 160 -29.46 -15.82 2.07
C ASN A 160 -30.08 -15.13 0.84
N ARG A 161 -29.25 -14.86 -0.18
CA ARG A 161 -29.68 -14.16 -1.40
C ARG A 161 -30.67 -14.98 -2.24
N LEU A 162 -30.54 -16.30 -2.26
CA LEU A 162 -31.41 -17.19 -3.04
C LEU A 162 -32.81 -17.24 -2.44
N LEU A 163 -32.90 -17.41 -1.12
CA LEU A 163 -34.17 -17.45 -0.39
C LEU A 163 -34.73 -16.04 -0.11
N LYS A 164 -33.95 -14.98 -0.33
CA LYS A 164 -34.24 -13.60 0.09
C LYS A 164 -34.60 -13.47 1.57
N GLN A 165 -34.06 -14.36 2.40
CA GLN A 165 -34.33 -14.42 3.85
C GLN A 165 -33.12 -13.93 4.64
N THR A 166 -33.38 -13.26 5.76
CA THR A 166 -32.35 -12.82 6.70
C THR A 166 -32.60 -13.44 8.06
N SER A 167 -31.60 -14.12 8.62
CA SER A 167 -31.65 -14.68 9.97
C SER A 167 -30.66 -13.97 10.89
N LYS A 168 -31.14 -13.45 12.02
CA LYS A 168 -30.31 -12.83 13.03
C LYS A 168 -29.39 -13.88 13.66
N THR A 169 -28.09 -13.59 13.74
CA THR A 169 -27.09 -14.51 14.30
C THR A 169 -26.55 -14.04 15.64
N GLY A 170 -26.62 -12.75 15.94
CA GLY A 170 -26.07 -12.24 17.19
C GLY A 170 -26.34 -10.76 17.44
N THR A 171 -25.89 -10.30 18.60
CA THR A 171 -25.95 -8.88 19.01
C THR A 171 -24.61 -8.43 19.55
N PHE A 172 -24.33 -7.13 19.46
CA PHE A 172 -23.16 -6.54 20.08
C PHE A 172 -23.55 -5.74 21.32
N VAL A 173 -22.78 -5.90 22.38
CA VAL A 173 -22.97 -5.21 23.66
C VAL A 173 -21.81 -4.24 23.89
N ARG A 174 -22.10 -3.03 24.41
CA ARG A 174 -21.07 -2.05 24.74
C ARG A 174 -20.12 -2.62 25.80
N THR A 175 -18.82 -2.44 25.59
CA THR A 175 -17.78 -2.65 26.60
C THR A 175 -17.05 -1.33 26.86
N LEU A 176 -16.46 -1.19 28.04
CA LEU A 176 -15.59 -0.07 28.42
C LEU A 176 -14.10 -0.40 28.22
N GLN A 177 -13.78 -1.64 27.82
CA GLN A 177 -12.41 -2.11 27.62
C GLN A 177 -12.24 -2.57 26.18
N MET A 178 -11.25 -2.01 25.48
CA MET A 178 -10.93 -2.35 24.09
C MET A 178 -10.61 -3.84 23.93
N ASP A 179 -9.90 -4.46 24.88
CA ASP A 179 -9.49 -5.86 24.80
C ASP A 179 -10.66 -6.84 24.71
N LYS A 180 -11.84 -6.46 25.24
CA LYS A 180 -13.06 -7.28 25.13
C LYS A 180 -13.65 -7.27 23.71
N VAL A 181 -13.31 -6.29 22.86
CA VAL A 181 -13.66 -6.30 21.43
C VAL A 181 -12.92 -7.42 20.70
N GLU A 182 -11.73 -7.79 21.16
CA GLU A 182 -10.97 -8.90 20.57
C GLU A 182 -11.61 -10.27 20.84
N GLN A 183 -12.42 -10.36 21.90
CA GLN A 183 -13.17 -11.53 22.33
C GLN A 183 -14.56 -11.54 21.64
N SER A 184 -14.64 -12.19 20.49
CA SER A 184 -15.91 -12.43 19.78
C SER A 184 -16.43 -13.83 20.09
N TYR A 185 -17.62 -13.92 20.67
CA TYR A 185 -18.31 -15.17 20.94
C TYR A 185 -19.49 -15.36 19.96
N PRO A 186 -19.81 -16.61 19.58
CA PRO A 186 -21.01 -16.89 18.79
C PRO A 186 -22.26 -16.34 19.49
N GLY A 187 -23.11 -15.62 18.76
CA GLY A 187 -24.34 -15.02 19.29
C GLY A 187 -24.18 -13.72 20.08
N ARG A 188 -22.99 -13.45 20.65
CA ARG A 188 -22.74 -12.24 21.46
C ARG A 188 -21.32 -11.72 21.27
N SER A 189 -21.19 -10.54 20.66
CA SER A 189 -19.91 -9.84 20.51
C SER A 189 -19.91 -8.53 21.30
N HIS A 190 -18.76 -7.87 21.37
CA HIS A 190 -18.63 -6.58 22.05
C HIS A 190 -18.27 -5.48 21.06
N TYR A 191 -18.73 -4.26 21.34
CA TYR A 191 -18.27 -3.05 20.68
C TYR A 191 -17.70 -2.07 21.71
N TYR A 192 -16.67 -1.34 21.34
CA TYR A 192 -16.08 -0.29 22.17
C TYR A 192 -16.32 1.07 21.52
N TRP A 193 -16.76 2.04 22.32
CA TRP A 193 -16.99 3.41 21.86
C TRP A 193 -16.00 4.32 22.56
N ASP A 194 -15.00 4.79 21.81
CA ASP A 194 -14.02 5.76 22.30
C ASP A 194 -14.57 7.18 22.08
N GLU A 195 -15.14 7.75 23.14
CA GLU A 195 -15.74 9.10 23.09
C GLU A 195 -14.70 10.19 22.77
N ASP A 196 -13.45 9.97 23.17
CA ASP A 196 -12.35 10.90 22.96
C ASP A 196 -12.02 11.02 21.47
N SER A 197 -11.80 9.91 20.77
CA SER A 197 -11.52 9.93 19.33
C SER A 197 -12.78 10.02 18.47
N GLY A 198 -13.95 9.61 18.98
CA GLY A 198 -15.19 9.48 18.22
C GLY A 198 -15.25 8.20 17.37
N LEU A 199 -14.50 7.15 17.73
CA LEU A 199 -14.45 5.89 16.98
C LEU A 199 -15.24 4.77 17.66
N LEU A 200 -16.11 4.12 16.87
CA LEU A 200 -16.79 2.88 17.22
C LEU A 200 -15.96 1.69 16.73
N PHE A 201 -15.39 0.95 17.66
CA PHE A 201 -14.59 -0.24 17.37
C PHE A 201 -15.40 -1.53 17.41
N LEU A 202 -15.24 -2.31 16.34
CA LEU A 202 -15.86 -3.61 16.14
C LEU A 202 -14.81 -4.59 15.59
N LYS A 203 -14.88 -5.84 16.05
CA LYS A 203 -14.19 -6.96 15.41
C LYS A 203 -15.17 -7.72 14.53
N LEU A 204 -14.92 -7.69 13.22
CA LEU A 204 -15.73 -8.39 12.25
C LEU A 204 -15.04 -9.73 11.96
N LYS A 205 -15.68 -10.84 12.31
CA LYS A 205 -15.12 -12.19 12.14
C LYS A 205 -16.15 -13.11 11.48
N ALA A 206 -15.79 -13.72 10.36
CA ALA A 206 -16.64 -14.68 9.66
C ALA A 206 -16.75 -15.98 10.45
N GLN A 207 -17.97 -16.48 10.59
CA GLN A 207 -18.32 -17.64 11.42
C GLN A 207 -18.58 -18.90 10.58
N ASN A 208 -18.95 -18.74 9.30
CA ASN A 208 -19.37 -19.84 8.45
C ASN A 208 -18.33 -20.17 7.38
N GLU A 209 -18.25 -21.45 7.01
CA GLU A 209 -17.34 -21.92 5.97
C GLU A 209 -17.86 -21.57 4.57
N ARG A 210 -16.91 -21.24 3.70
CA ARG A 210 -17.15 -20.82 2.32
C ARG A 210 -16.54 -21.86 1.40
N GLU A 211 -17.26 -22.24 0.36
CA GLU A 211 -16.77 -23.20 -0.63
C GLU A 211 -15.90 -22.49 -1.67
N LYS A 212 -14.67 -22.98 -1.87
CA LYS A 212 -13.76 -22.61 -2.99
C LYS A 212 -13.80 -21.12 -3.37
N PHE A 213 -14.52 -20.80 -4.45
CA PHE A 213 -14.62 -19.49 -5.09
C PHE A 213 -15.96 -18.77 -4.82
N ALA A 214 -16.86 -19.34 -4.01
CA ALA A 214 -18.12 -18.72 -3.66
C ALA A 214 -17.88 -17.43 -2.86
N PHE A 215 -18.62 -16.35 -3.10
CA PHE A 215 -18.40 -15.10 -2.35
C PHE A 215 -18.78 -15.18 -0.87
N CYS A 216 -19.71 -16.08 -0.53
CA CYS A 216 -20.32 -16.22 0.79
C CYS A 216 -20.50 -17.71 1.14
N SER A 217 -20.80 -17.99 2.40
CA SER A 217 -21.11 -19.35 2.85
C SER A 217 -22.40 -19.89 2.23
N MET A 218 -22.59 -21.21 2.30
CA MET A 218 -23.85 -21.86 1.88
C MET A 218 -25.07 -21.41 2.71
N LYS A 219 -24.86 -20.89 3.93
CA LYS A 219 -25.93 -20.31 4.75
C LYS A 219 -26.34 -18.90 4.28
N GLY A 220 -25.51 -18.24 3.50
CA GLY A 220 -25.68 -16.85 3.07
C GLY A 220 -24.46 -15.98 3.37
N CYS A 221 -24.59 -14.70 3.07
CA CYS A 221 -23.55 -13.71 3.35
C CYS A 221 -23.72 -13.15 4.77
N GLU A 222 -22.65 -13.18 5.55
CA GLU A 222 -22.61 -12.57 6.89
C GLU A 222 -22.56 -11.05 6.76
N ARG A 223 -23.42 -10.36 7.53
CA ARG A 223 -23.37 -8.90 7.62
C ARG A 223 -23.54 -8.40 9.05
N ILE A 224 -22.97 -7.23 9.31
CA ILE A 224 -23.11 -6.48 10.55
C ILE A 224 -23.93 -5.25 10.24
N LYS A 225 -25.06 -5.11 10.95
CA LYS A 225 -25.97 -3.97 10.82
C LYS A 225 -25.83 -3.05 12.01
N ILE A 226 -25.54 -1.78 11.73
CA ILE A 226 -25.32 -0.73 12.71
C ILE A 226 -26.43 0.29 12.54
N LYS A 227 -27.14 0.57 13.63
CA LYS A 227 -28.05 1.71 13.73
C LYS A 227 -27.49 2.67 14.76
N ALA A 228 -27.25 3.90 14.34
CA ALA A 228 -26.72 4.98 15.15
C ALA A 228 -27.80 6.04 15.38
N LEU A 229 -28.01 6.41 16.64
CA LEU A 229 -28.81 7.57 16.99
C LEU A 229 -27.87 8.76 17.15
N LEU A 230 -27.85 9.61 16.12
CA LEU A 230 -26.97 10.77 16.03
C LEU A 230 -27.50 11.94 16.87
N PRO A 231 -26.62 12.75 17.48
CA PRO A 231 -27.03 13.97 18.18
C PRO A 231 -27.60 15.02 17.21
N ARG A 232 -28.39 15.96 17.74
CA ARG A 232 -28.84 17.13 16.97
C ARG A 232 -27.62 17.97 16.57
N ASN A 233 -27.59 18.46 15.33
CA ASN A 233 -26.47 19.23 14.76
C ASN A 233 -25.14 18.46 14.72
N ALA A 234 -25.19 17.18 14.41
CA ALA A 234 -24.02 16.35 14.18
C ALA A 234 -23.11 16.94 13.08
N GLY A 235 -21.84 17.18 13.40
CA GLY A 235 -20.84 17.67 12.45
C GLY A 235 -20.29 16.59 11.50
N ILE A 236 -19.22 16.96 10.80
CA ILE A 236 -18.45 16.07 9.92
C ILE A 236 -17.85 14.93 10.73
N SER A 237 -17.90 13.71 10.19
CA SER A 237 -17.38 12.50 10.83
C SER A 237 -16.01 12.10 10.26
N ASP A 238 -15.02 12.99 10.40
CA ASP A 238 -13.61 12.68 10.17
C ASP A 238 -12.79 12.79 11.47
N CYS A 239 -12.52 11.62 12.06
CA CYS A 239 -11.76 11.45 13.30
C CYS A 239 -10.25 11.31 13.07
N THR A 240 -9.70 11.61 11.89
CA THR A 240 -8.30 11.27 11.56
C THR A 240 -7.30 11.94 12.50
N ALA A 241 -7.49 13.22 12.79
CA ALA A 241 -6.60 13.99 13.65
C ALA A 241 -6.63 13.53 15.12
N THR A 242 -7.77 13.01 15.60
CA THR A 242 -7.91 12.47 16.96
C THR A 242 -7.52 10.99 17.03
N ALA A 243 -7.59 10.26 15.92
CA ALA A 243 -7.27 8.84 15.84
C ALA A 243 -5.77 8.56 15.73
N TYR A 244 -5.02 9.37 14.99
CA TYR A 244 -3.60 9.13 14.74
C TYR A 244 -2.72 10.20 15.40
N PRO A 245 -1.60 9.80 16.04
CA PRO A 245 -0.96 8.48 15.99
C PRO A 245 -1.47 7.45 17.03
N ARG A 246 -2.52 7.76 17.81
CA ARG A 246 -3.00 6.89 18.91
C ARG A 246 -3.32 5.46 18.48
N PHE A 247 -3.93 5.26 17.32
CA PHE A 247 -4.28 3.94 16.78
C PHE A 247 -3.35 3.47 15.66
N THR A 248 -2.15 4.06 15.53
CA THR A 248 -1.15 3.57 14.58
C THR A 248 -0.66 2.19 15.00
N GLU A 249 -0.72 1.25 14.07
CA GLU A 249 -0.20 -0.11 14.22
C GLU A 249 1.17 -0.22 13.56
N ARG A 250 1.98 -1.18 14.01
CA ARG A 250 3.26 -1.48 13.36
C ARG A 250 3.00 -2.26 12.08
N ALA A 251 3.57 -1.81 10.96
CA ALA A 251 3.55 -2.56 9.72
C ALA A 251 4.33 -3.88 9.87
N ILE A 252 3.63 -5.00 9.67
CA ILE A 252 4.14 -6.37 9.77
C ILE A 252 3.81 -7.11 8.48
N VAL A 253 4.71 -7.99 8.06
CA VAL A 253 4.55 -8.88 6.91
C VAL A 253 4.07 -10.23 7.41
N ASP A 254 2.77 -10.49 7.30
CA ASP A 254 2.18 -11.75 7.80
C ASP A 254 2.32 -12.89 6.80
N VAL A 255 2.23 -12.56 5.50
CA VAL A 255 2.49 -13.48 4.40
C VAL A 255 3.79 -13.01 3.74
N PRO A 256 4.85 -13.82 3.74
CA PRO A 256 6.10 -13.46 3.07
C PRO A 256 5.90 -13.45 1.55
N MET A 257 6.68 -12.62 0.86
CA MET A 257 6.70 -12.63 -0.59
C MET A 257 7.10 -14.03 -1.11
N PRO A 258 6.42 -14.56 -2.13
CA PRO A 258 6.83 -15.81 -2.74
C PRO A 258 8.20 -15.65 -3.42
N ARG A 259 8.83 -16.79 -3.73
CA ARG A 259 10.11 -16.78 -4.44
C ARG A 259 9.89 -16.42 -5.90
N LYS A 260 10.76 -15.56 -6.42
CA LYS A 260 10.83 -15.24 -7.84
C LYS A 260 11.19 -16.48 -8.67
N LEU A 261 10.63 -16.59 -9.86
CA LEU A 261 11.03 -17.56 -10.88
C LEU A 261 12.38 -17.20 -11.49
N PHE A 262 13.18 -18.21 -11.84
CA PHE A 262 14.51 -18.00 -12.42
C PHE A 262 14.69 -18.75 -13.75
N GLY A 263 15.41 -18.11 -14.69
CA GLY A 263 15.99 -18.74 -15.87
C GLY A 263 14.98 -19.58 -16.67
N ALA A 264 15.18 -20.91 -16.68
CA ALA A 264 14.38 -21.87 -17.43
C ALA A 264 12.89 -21.91 -17.07
N GLN A 265 12.49 -21.32 -15.93
CA GLN A 265 11.08 -21.22 -15.52
C GLN A 265 10.35 -20.06 -16.20
N LEU A 266 11.08 -19.10 -16.78
CA LEU A 266 10.50 -17.95 -17.45
C LEU A 266 10.06 -18.33 -18.86
N LYS A 267 8.82 -17.98 -19.22
CA LYS A 267 8.25 -18.24 -20.55
C LYS A 267 8.76 -17.25 -21.61
N THR A 268 9.28 -16.11 -21.19
CA THR A 268 9.74 -15.00 -22.05
C THR A 268 11.21 -14.69 -21.82
N LYS A 269 11.84 -14.05 -22.82
CA LYS A 269 13.19 -13.49 -22.67
C LYS A 269 13.19 -12.23 -21.80
N ASP A 270 12.08 -11.50 -21.84
CA ASP A 270 11.84 -10.35 -20.99
C ASP A 270 11.66 -10.84 -19.55
N HIS A 271 12.35 -10.19 -18.63
CA HIS A 271 12.27 -10.51 -17.22
C HIS A 271 12.47 -9.29 -16.32
N PHE A 272 12.08 -9.39 -15.06
CA PHE A 272 12.29 -8.37 -14.07
C PHE A 272 13.66 -8.52 -13.41
N LEU A 273 14.36 -7.41 -13.21
CA LEU A 273 15.49 -7.31 -12.32
C LEU A 273 15.03 -6.69 -11.01
N GLU A 274 15.22 -7.41 -9.91
CA GLU A 274 14.86 -6.91 -8.58
C GLU A 274 15.94 -5.93 -8.09
N VAL A 275 15.54 -4.71 -7.74
CA VAL A 275 16.44 -3.71 -7.16
C VAL A 275 15.89 -3.18 -5.84
N LYS A 276 16.73 -3.26 -4.80
CA LYS A 276 16.38 -2.84 -3.45
C LYS A 276 17.47 -1.96 -2.89
N MET A 277 17.10 -0.80 -2.39
CA MET A 277 18.03 0.17 -1.84
C MET A 277 17.43 0.76 -0.58
N GLU A 278 18.28 0.96 0.42
CA GLU A 278 17.88 1.64 1.64
C GLU A 278 19.02 2.54 2.09
N SER A 279 18.66 3.74 2.51
CA SER A 279 19.51 4.66 3.26
C SER A 279 18.72 5.09 4.48
N SER A 280 19.15 4.69 5.67
CA SER A 280 18.44 4.99 6.90
C SER A 280 19.39 5.30 8.05
N ARG A 281 18.91 6.12 8.98
CA ARG A 281 19.59 6.37 10.24
C ARG A 281 19.02 5.43 11.30
N GLN A 282 19.83 4.49 11.80
CA GLN A 282 19.40 3.60 12.87
C GLN A 282 19.85 4.16 14.23
N HIS A 283 18.92 4.13 15.19
CA HIS A 283 19.15 4.56 16.56
C HIS A 283 19.26 3.32 17.45
N PHE A 284 20.47 3.00 17.93
CA PHE A 284 20.68 1.96 18.93
C PHE A 284 21.19 2.61 20.22
N PHE A 285 20.31 2.75 21.21
CA PHE A 285 20.63 3.41 22.49
C PHE A 285 21.26 4.81 22.30
N HIS A 286 22.57 4.97 22.53
CA HIS A 286 23.31 6.22 22.35
C HIS A 286 24.14 6.26 21.05
N LEU A 287 24.20 5.16 20.30
CA LEU A 287 24.97 5.02 19.07
C LEU A 287 24.06 5.33 17.86
N ARG A 288 24.45 6.35 17.10
CA ARG A 288 23.83 6.66 15.81
C ARG A 288 24.65 5.94 14.74
N ASN A 289 24.04 4.96 14.08
CA ASN A 289 24.70 4.28 12.96
C ASN A 289 23.92 4.51 11.68
N ASP A 290 24.60 5.01 10.65
CA ASP A 290 24.01 5.21 9.33
C ASP A 290 24.16 3.92 8.53
N PHE A 291 23.03 3.38 8.09
CA PHE A 291 22.97 2.15 7.33
C PHE A 291 22.56 2.44 5.89
N ALA A 292 23.33 1.95 4.93
CA ALA A 292 22.95 2.00 3.55
C ALA A 292 23.46 0.80 2.75
N TYR A 293 22.64 0.33 1.82
CA TYR A 293 22.99 -0.75 0.90
C TYR A 293 22.22 -0.61 -0.40
N ILE A 294 22.80 -1.21 -1.44
CA ILE A 294 22.15 -1.48 -2.72
C ILE A 294 22.13 -2.99 -2.89
N GLU A 295 21.03 -3.56 -3.32
CA GLU A 295 20.85 -4.99 -3.56
C GLU A 295 20.24 -5.19 -4.93
N VAL A 296 20.85 -6.08 -5.72
CA VAL A 296 20.48 -6.38 -7.10
C VAL A 296 20.30 -7.88 -7.20
N ASP A 297 19.06 -8.31 -7.45
CA ASP A 297 18.67 -9.72 -7.57
C ASP A 297 19.21 -10.60 -6.41
N GLY A 298 19.02 -10.12 -5.17
CA GLY A 298 19.50 -10.78 -3.95
C GLY A 298 20.98 -10.56 -3.61
N ARG A 299 21.79 -9.99 -4.51
CA ARG A 299 23.21 -9.68 -4.24
C ARG A 299 23.36 -8.30 -3.62
N ARG A 300 23.84 -8.26 -2.37
CA ARG A 300 23.99 -7.04 -1.58
C ARG A 300 25.36 -6.37 -1.75
N TYR A 301 25.33 -5.06 -1.94
CA TYR A 301 26.45 -4.12 -1.98
C TYR A 301 26.29 -3.13 -0.82
N PRO A 302 26.96 -3.35 0.33
CA PRO A 302 26.87 -2.42 1.45
C PRO A 302 27.63 -1.12 1.14
N CYS A 303 27.09 0.01 1.61
CA CYS A 303 27.81 1.28 1.60
C CYS A 303 28.84 1.28 2.74
N SER A 304 30.14 1.28 2.42
CA SER A 304 31.20 1.34 3.43
C SER A 304 31.47 2.77 3.91
N GLU A 305 31.47 3.74 3.00
CA GLU A 305 31.92 5.12 3.24
C GLU A 305 30.78 6.14 3.23
N ASP A 306 30.97 7.25 3.94
CA ASP A 306 30.06 8.39 3.93
C ASP A 306 30.14 9.14 2.59
N GLY A 307 28.99 9.31 1.94
CA GLY A 307 28.88 9.85 0.60
C GLY A 307 27.85 9.12 -0.24
N ILE A 308 28.18 8.86 -1.50
CA ILE A 308 27.28 8.23 -2.48
C ILE A 308 27.91 6.95 -3.01
N GLN A 309 27.17 5.84 -2.93
CA GLN A 309 27.52 4.60 -3.62
C GLN A 309 26.75 4.51 -4.93
N ILE A 310 27.40 3.98 -5.97
CA ILE A 310 26.83 3.75 -7.30
C ILE A 310 27.03 2.29 -7.68
N VAL A 311 25.99 1.64 -8.20
CA VAL A 311 26.04 0.33 -8.84
C VAL A 311 25.49 0.47 -10.25
N VAL A 312 26.24 0.01 -11.23
CA VAL A 312 25.90 0.10 -12.66
C VAL A 312 25.58 -1.29 -13.18
N ILE A 313 24.45 -1.39 -13.88
CA ILE A 313 23.91 -2.64 -14.41
C ILE A 313 23.72 -2.48 -15.92
N ASP A 314 24.10 -3.51 -16.68
CA ASP A 314 23.83 -3.60 -18.11
C ASP A 314 22.32 -3.72 -18.36
N GLY A 315 21.72 -2.75 -19.05
CA GLY A 315 20.28 -2.73 -19.31
C GLY A 315 19.81 -3.78 -20.32
N SER A 316 20.70 -4.48 -21.01
CA SER A 316 20.34 -5.52 -22.00
C SER A 316 20.23 -6.91 -21.35
N ARG A 317 21.09 -7.19 -20.37
CA ARG A 317 21.27 -8.50 -19.74
C ARG A 317 21.00 -8.50 -18.24
N GLY A 318 20.92 -7.34 -17.59
CA GLY A 318 20.63 -7.23 -16.15
C GLY A 318 21.80 -7.56 -15.22
N HIS A 319 23.03 -7.73 -15.73
CA HIS A 319 24.20 -8.03 -14.89
C HIS A 319 24.90 -6.77 -14.40
N VAL A 320 25.42 -6.81 -13.18
CA VAL A 320 26.22 -5.71 -12.62
C VAL A 320 27.55 -5.62 -13.37
N VAL A 321 27.86 -4.46 -13.95
CA VAL A 321 29.08 -4.21 -14.73
C VAL A 321 30.15 -3.48 -13.92
N SER A 322 29.74 -2.60 -13.00
CA SER A 322 30.68 -1.88 -12.13
C SER A 322 29.96 -1.34 -10.89
N HIS A 323 30.75 -1.00 -9.87
CA HIS A 323 30.27 -0.27 -8.70
C HIS A 323 31.38 0.68 -8.23
N GLY A 324 30.99 1.76 -7.56
CA GLY A 324 31.92 2.77 -7.06
C GLY A 324 31.36 3.49 -5.84
N SER A 325 32.24 4.15 -5.07
CA SER A 325 31.85 4.98 -3.93
C SER A 325 32.55 6.34 -4.00
N PHE A 326 31.80 7.39 -3.73
CA PHE A 326 32.24 8.77 -3.81
C PHE A 326 32.03 9.45 -2.46
N ARG A 327 33.15 9.71 -1.78
CA ARG A 327 33.18 10.38 -0.48
C ARG A 327 32.68 11.81 -0.56
N ASN A 328 32.24 12.35 0.58
CA ASN A 328 31.82 13.74 0.70
C ASN A 328 32.86 14.76 0.23
N ALA A 329 34.16 14.52 0.45
CA ALA A 329 35.23 15.41 -0.01
C ALA A 329 35.21 15.62 -1.54
N ILE A 330 34.80 14.59 -2.30
CA ILE A 330 34.65 14.66 -3.76
C ILE A 330 33.39 15.47 -4.13
N LEU A 331 32.33 15.37 -3.33
CA LEU A 331 31.04 16.01 -3.59
C LEU A 331 30.98 17.50 -3.23
N GLN A 332 31.82 17.98 -2.31
CA GLN A 332 31.86 19.38 -1.86
C GLN A 332 32.52 20.34 -2.89
N GLY A 333 33.45 19.82 -3.68
CA GLY A 333 34.19 20.61 -4.68
C GLY A 333 33.58 20.52 -6.08
N ILE A 334 34.45 20.51 -7.11
CA ILE A 334 34.06 20.14 -8.47
C ILE A 334 34.18 18.61 -8.58
N PRO A 335 33.07 17.86 -8.69
CA PRO A 335 33.05 16.41 -8.56
C PRO A 335 33.48 15.72 -9.87
N TRP A 336 34.66 16.09 -10.42
CA TRP A 336 35.18 15.58 -11.69
C TRP A 336 35.26 14.06 -11.73
N GLN A 337 35.66 13.42 -10.63
CA GLN A 337 35.74 11.97 -10.52
C GLN A 337 34.37 11.31 -10.75
N LEU A 338 33.32 11.85 -10.12
CA LEU A 338 31.95 11.35 -10.30
C LEU A 338 31.44 11.64 -11.72
N PHE A 339 31.69 12.84 -12.26
CA PHE A 339 31.27 13.18 -13.61
C PHE A 339 31.95 12.30 -14.66
N ASN A 340 33.26 12.06 -14.53
CA ASN A 340 34.02 11.19 -15.44
C ASN A 340 33.56 9.74 -15.33
N TYR A 341 33.31 9.25 -14.10
CA TYR A 341 32.77 7.92 -13.88
C TYR A 341 31.43 7.75 -14.59
N VAL A 342 30.48 8.67 -14.39
CA VAL A 342 29.15 8.62 -15.03
C VAL A 342 29.24 8.81 -16.55
N ALA A 343 30.17 9.64 -17.04
CA ALA A 343 30.41 9.82 -18.47
C ALA A 343 30.94 8.53 -19.12
N ALA A 344 31.77 7.75 -18.42
CA ALA A 344 32.33 6.49 -18.90
C ALA A 344 31.34 5.30 -18.86
N ILE A 345 30.21 5.40 -18.15
CA ILE A 345 29.18 4.35 -18.15
C ILE A 345 28.67 4.14 -19.59
N PRO A 346 28.55 2.89 -20.09
CA PRO A 346 27.95 2.64 -21.40
C PRO A 346 26.49 3.13 -21.48
N ASP A 347 26.05 3.58 -22.64
CA ASP A 347 24.62 3.82 -22.87
C ASP A 347 23.83 2.50 -22.75
N ASN A 348 22.54 2.62 -22.46
CA ASN A 348 21.67 1.51 -22.08
C ASN A 348 22.06 0.84 -20.75
N SER A 349 22.46 1.64 -19.76
CA SER A 349 22.79 1.15 -18.42
C SER A 349 21.80 1.65 -17.36
N ILE A 350 21.44 0.78 -16.43
CA ILE A 350 20.70 1.14 -15.22
C ILE A 350 21.71 1.56 -14.16
N VAL A 351 21.45 2.68 -13.48
CA VAL A 351 22.34 3.24 -12.47
C VAL A 351 21.61 3.35 -11.15
N LEU A 352 22.05 2.57 -10.17
CA LEU A 352 21.53 2.60 -8.81
C LEU A 352 22.43 3.45 -7.93
N MET A 353 21.85 4.36 -7.15
CA MET A 353 22.61 5.21 -6.23
C MET A 353 21.96 5.23 -4.84
N ALA A 354 22.78 5.14 -3.80
CA ALA A 354 22.34 5.26 -2.41
C ALA A 354 23.31 6.14 -1.61
N SER A 355 22.78 6.96 -0.71
CA SER A 355 23.59 7.79 0.18
C SER A 355 23.90 7.07 1.49
N LYS A 356 25.07 7.33 2.07
CA LYS A 356 25.40 6.96 3.46
C LYS A 356 25.92 8.16 4.24
N GLY A 357 25.67 8.16 5.54
CA GLY A 357 26.16 9.22 6.42
C GLY A 357 25.41 10.53 6.21
N ARG A 358 26.09 11.63 6.53
CA ARG A 358 25.69 12.99 6.15
C ARG A 358 26.32 13.33 4.80
N TYR A 359 25.66 12.96 3.71
CA TYR A 359 26.15 13.28 2.37
C TYR A 359 25.86 14.73 1.98
N ILE A 360 26.53 15.21 0.94
CA ILE A 360 26.34 16.57 0.43
C ILE A 360 25.04 16.64 -0.38
N THR A 361 24.03 17.36 0.11
CA THR A 361 22.69 17.41 -0.50
C THR A 361 22.53 18.46 -1.60
N ARG A 362 23.53 19.32 -1.81
CA ARG A 362 23.51 20.42 -2.81
C ARG A 362 24.84 20.52 -3.54
N GLY A 363 24.85 21.17 -4.69
CA GLY A 363 26.06 21.48 -5.44
C GLY A 363 26.09 20.85 -6.83
N PRO A 364 27.20 21.01 -7.58
CA PRO A 364 27.26 20.64 -8.99
C PRO A 364 26.99 19.14 -9.25
N TRP A 365 27.29 18.28 -8.28
CA TRP A 365 27.16 16.83 -8.43
C TRP A 365 25.70 16.40 -8.68
N THR A 366 24.70 17.14 -8.22
CA THR A 366 23.28 16.79 -8.40
C THR A 366 22.86 16.77 -9.88
N ARG A 367 23.60 17.46 -10.75
CA ARG A 367 23.44 17.40 -12.22
C ARG A 367 23.65 15.99 -12.77
N VAL A 368 24.35 15.11 -12.05
CA VAL A 368 24.44 13.69 -12.39
C VAL A 368 23.08 13.02 -12.35
N LEU A 369 22.27 13.30 -11.31
CA LEU A 369 20.95 12.72 -11.17
C LEU A 369 20.06 13.15 -12.33
N GLU A 370 20.11 14.44 -12.70
CA GLU A 370 19.37 14.99 -13.85
C GLU A 370 19.78 14.30 -15.16
N LYS A 371 21.09 14.09 -15.39
CA LYS A 371 21.59 13.35 -16.56
C LYS A 371 21.14 11.88 -16.60
N LEU A 372 20.86 11.30 -15.43
CA LEU A 372 20.38 9.91 -15.28
C LEU A 372 18.84 9.83 -15.23
N GLY A 373 18.14 10.94 -15.50
CA GLY A 373 16.70 10.98 -15.65
C GLY A 373 15.92 11.47 -14.43
N ALA A 374 16.57 11.92 -13.35
CA ALA A 374 15.86 12.62 -12.28
C ALA A 374 15.33 13.99 -12.77
N ASP A 375 14.31 14.52 -12.10
CA ASP A 375 13.75 15.83 -12.46
C ASP A 375 14.76 16.96 -12.25
N LYS A 376 14.55 18.11 -12.88
CA LYS A 376 15.43 19.28 -12.71
C LYS A 376 15.13 20.01 -11.41
N GLY A 377 16.13 20.64 -10.81
CA GLY A 377 15.93 21.51 -9.64
C GLY A 377 15.58 20.76 -8.35
N LEU A 378 16.08 19.53 -8.21
CA LEU A 378 15.83 18.66 -7.07
C LEU A 378 16.29 19.28 -5.75
N LYS A 379 15.48 19.08 -4.71
CA LYS A 379 15.85 19.39 -3.33
C LYS A 379 16.05 18.09 -2.58
N LEU A 380 17.31 17.73 -2.35
CA LEU A 380 17.67 16.50 -1.65
C LEU A 380 17.62 16.69 -0.14
N LYS A 381 17.13 15.68 0.58
CA LYS A 381 17.09 15.57 2.04
C LYS A 381 18.28 14.74 2.55
N GLU A 382 18.31 14.42 3.86
CA GLU A 382 19.47 13.75 4.48
C GLU A 382 19.73 12.32 3.99
N LYS A 383 18.72 11.62 3.45
CA LYS A 383 18.82 10.27 2.90
C LYS A 383 18.29 10.22 1.47
N MET A 384 18.91 9.39 0.64
CA MET A 384 18.54 9.18 -0.75
C MET A 384 18.72 7.73 -1.19
N ALA A 385 17.78 7.26 -1.99
CA ALA A 385 17.94 6.14 -2.91
C ALA A 385 17.45 6.56 -4.32
N PHE A 386 18.13 6.12 -5.36
CA PHE A 386 17.84 6.52 -6.74
C PHE A 386 18.03 5.36 -7.72
N VAL A 387 17.01 5.11 -8.53
CA VAL A 387 17.06 4.23 -9.71
C VAL A 387 17.05 5.12 -10.94
N GLY A 388 18.19 5.24 -11.60
CA GLY A 388 18.39 6.05 -12.81
C GLY A 388 18.69 5.21 -14.05
N PHE A 389 18.70 5.88 -15.20
CA PHE A 389 19.03 5.27 -16.47
C PHE A 389 19.94 6.17 -17.30
N LYS A 390 20.99 5.58 -17.87
CA LYS A 390 21.84 6.23 -18.86
C LYS A 390 21.47 5.71 -20.25
N GLY A 391 20.93 6.60 -21.09
CA GLY A 391 20.64 6.30 -22.50
C GLY A 391 19.88 7.42 -23.20
N SER A 392 19.29 7.11 -24.35
CA SER A 392 18.65 8.06 -25.25
C SER A 392 17.21 8.46 -24.89
N PHE A 393 16.66 7.93 -23.80
CA PHE A 393 15.31 8.22 -23.32
C PHE A 393 15.24 8.07 -21.80
N ARG A 394 14.17 8.58 -21.18
CA ARG A 394 13.88 8.41 -19.74
C ARG A 394 12.82 7.31 -19.55
N PRO A 395 13.17 6.15 -18.97
CA PRO A 395 12.18 5.13 -18.56
C PRO A 395 11.24 5.64 -17.47
N ILE A 396 10.02 5.08 -17.42
CA ILE A 396 9.00 5.47 -16.44
C ILE A 396 9.40 5.04 -15.02
N TRP A 397 10.12 3.93 -14.89
CA TRP A 397 10.63 3.41 -13.62
C TRP A 397 11.78 4.19 -12.99
N VAL A 398 12.25 5.28 -13.60
CA VAL A 398 13.26 6.15 -12.98
C VAL A 398 12.67 6.84 -11.76
N THR A 399 13.20 6.53 -10.59
CA THR A 399 12.63 6.92 -9.29
C THR A 399 13.72 7.48 -8.39
N LEU A 400 13.46 8.63 -7.77
CA LEU A 400 14.29 9.23 -6.73
C LEU A 400 13.48 9.34 -5.45
N GLU A 401 13.95 8.66 -4.39
CA GLU A 401 13.38 8.76 -3.06
C GLU A 401 14.35 9.53 -2.16
N THR A 402 13.89 10.59 -1.50
CA THR A 402 14.71 11.35 -0.57
C THR A 402 13.91 11.80 0.65
N GLU A 403 14.43 11.50 1.84
CA GLU A 403 13.77 11.75 3.12
C GLU A 403 14.78 12.06 4.23
N ASP A 404 14.34 12.66 5.34
CA ASP A 404 15.26 13.10 6.41
C ASP A 404 15.77 11.94 7.28
N HIS A 405 15.05 10.83 7.34
CA HIS A 405 15.36 9.73 8.25
C HIS A 405 15.59 8.39 7.54
N LYS A 406 14.83 8.13 6.47
CA LYS A 406 14.91 6.88 5.73
C LYS A 406 14.41 7.08 4.30
N ALA A 407 15.25 6.79 3.32
CA ALA A 407 14.87 6.61 1.93
C ALA A 407 14.97 5.11 1.59
N LYS A 408 13.91 4.54 1.02
CA LYS A 408 13.88 3.13 0.59
C LYS A 408 13.24 3.04 -0.78
N ILE A 409 13.90 2.37 -1.71
CA ILE A 409 13.30 1.94 -2.97
C ILE A 409 13.32 0.42 -2.99
N PHE A 410 12.17 -0.18 -3.30
CA PHE A 410 12.07 -1.59 -3.64
C PHE A 410 11.18 -1.72 -4.87
N GLN A 411 11.79 -1.99 -6.02
CA GLN A 411 11.09 -2.07 -7.29
C GLN A 411 11.72 -3.10 -8.22
N VAL A 412 11.00 -3.46 -9.28
CA VAL A 412 11.55 -4.21 -10.40
C VAL A 412 11.79 -3.32 -11.60
N VAL A 413 12.83 -3.64 -12.36
CA VAL A 413 13.17 -3.00 -13.63
C VAL A 413 13.08 -4.04 -14.75
N PRO A 414 12.35 -3.79 -15.85
CA PRO A 414 12.27 -4.73 -16.96
C PRO A 414 13.60 -4.79 -17.73
N ILE A 415 14.03 -6.01 -18.04
CA ILE A 415 15.21 -6.33 -18.85
C ILE A 415 14.76 -7.17 -20.06
N PRO A 416 15.16 -6.84 -21.29
CA PRO A 416 16.00 -5.69 -21.66
C PRO A 416 15.25 -4.35 -21.52
N VAL A 417 15.99 -3.30 -21.17
CA VAL A 417 15.47 -1.94 -21.12
C VAL A 417 15.20 -1.45 -22.54
N VAL A 418 13.92 -1.28 -22.87
CA VAL A 418 13.48 -0.84 -24.19
C VAL A 418 12.61 0.42 -24.09
N ARG A 419 12.68 1.26 -25.12
CA ARG A 419 11.84 2.45 -25.21
C ARG A 419 10.40 2.02 -25.49
N LYS A 420 9.55 2.06 -24.48
CA LYS A 420 8.11 1.82 -24.62
C LYS A 420 7.47 3.00 -25.38
N LYS A 421 6.59 2.69 -26.34
CA LYS A 421 5.73 3.72 -26.95
C LYS A 421 4.78 4.23 -25.86
N LYS A 422 4.61 5.56 -25.77
CA LYS A 422 3.53 6.13 -24.96
C LYS A 422 2.22 5.58 -25.53
N LEU A 423 1.43 4.92 -24.67
CA LEU A 423 0.17 4.32 -25.09
C LEU A 423 -0.88 5.38 -25.31
#